data_AF-A0A2Z5FZ32-F1
#
_entry.id   AF-A0A2Z5FZ32-F1
#
_cell.length_a   1.000
_cell.length_b   1.000
_cell.length_c   1.000
_cell.angle_alpha   90.00
_cell.angle_beta   90.00
_cell.angle_gamma   90.00
#
_symmetry.space_group_name_H-M   'P 1'
#
loop_
_entity.id
_entity.type
_entity.pdbx_description
1 polymer ?
#
loop_
_entity_poly.entity_id
_entity_poly.type
_entity_poly.pdbx_seq_one_letter_code
_entity_poly.pdbx_strand_id
1 'polypeptide(L)'
;MSSDFVLTPGGFRANLYSADEVRALNPGGTNDLLIETVDWCEHFLGRPSSLVGRTGNVCPFVPQAMMLGSLKFSVISLKNRGENAMTEIEEIVTAFREHFLANEKAHGKIDIFGSWVMIFPDITAEEASRVIDVPQRQLKPSFVREGLMLGEFHPISRSPGLRNSAFRPLRSPIPLLVIRHMVESDIDFLSRPFDPPLIRTQSLKSYLQFLGSSLSVASQVKAKEALKIAEADLSSETERREPSAC
;
A
#
# COMPACT_ATOMS: atom_id res chain seq x y z
N MET A 1 12.29 8.90 21.73
CA MET A 1 12.53 9.49 20.41
C MET A 1 12.92 8.34 19.49
N SER A 2 12.31 8.24 18.30
CA SER A 2 12.67 7.19 17.33
C SER A 2 14.11 7.34 16.85
N SER A 3 14.84 6.23 16.75
CA SER A 3 16.19 6.17 16.17
C SER A 3 16.19 6.12 14.64
N ASP A 4 15.06 5.79 14.03
CA ASP A 4 14.96 5.43 12.62
C ASP A 4 14.19 6.52 11.86
N PHE A 5 14.68 6.90 10.68
CA PHE A 5 14.06 7.94 9.88
C PHE A 5 14.34 7.74 8.38
N VAL A 6 13.46 8.30 7.56
CA VAL A 6 13.63 8.41 6.11
C VAL A 6 14.04 9.84 5.77
N LEU A 7 15.02 9.98 4.89
CA LEU A 7 15.38 11.26 4.26
C LEU A 7 15.06 11.22 2.77
N THR A 8 14.36 12.23 2.26
CA THR A 8 14.25 12.41 0.81
C THR A 8 15.43 13.23 0.27
N PRO A 9 15.76 13.12 -1.02
CA PRO A 9 16.73 14.02 -1.68
C PRO A 9 16.39 15.51 -1.50
N GLY A 10 15.10 15.84 -1.38
CA GLY A 10 14.59 17.20 -1.12
C GLY A 10 14.69 17.66 0.34
N GLY A 11 15.40 16.92 1.20
CA GLY A 11 15.65 17.26 2.59
C GLY A 11 14.47 17.05 3.54
N PHE A 12 13.40 16.36 3.08
CA PHE A 12 12.30 15.97 3.96
C PHE A 12 12.77 14.84 4.88
N ARG A 13 12.52 14.98 6.18
CA ARG A 13 12.85 13.98 7.20
C ARG A 13 11.58 13.49 7.87
N ALA A 14 11.41 12.17 7.93
CA ALA A 14 10.28 11.54 8.60
C ALA A 14 10.75 10.43 9.55
N ASN A 15 10.40 10.55 10.82
CA ASN A 15 10.75 9.55 11.84
C ASN A 15 9.83 8.33 11.73
N LEU A 16 10.35 7.14 12.01
CA LEU A 16 9.63 5.87 11.98
C LEU A 16 9.43 5.34 13.40
N TYR A 17 8.19 5.13 13.82
CA TYR A 17 7.87 4.63 15.16
C TYR A 17 7.28 3.22 15.06
N SER A 18 7.72 2.30 15.92
CA SER A 18 6.98 1.06 16.19
C SER A 18 5.72 1.33 17.01
N ALA A 19 4.81 0.35 17.06
CA ALA A 19 3.62 0.44 17.91
C ALA A 19 3.97 0.67 19.40
N ASP A 20 5.03 0.02 19.91
CA ASP A 20 5.46 0.19 21.30
C ASP A 20 6.02 1.58 21.58
N GLU A 21 6.80 2.14 20.64
CA GLU A 21 7.26 3.53 20.74
C GLU A 21 6.10 4.51 20.73
N VAL A 22 5.07 4.28 19.89
CA VAL A 22 3.86 5.11 19.87
C VAL A 22 3.09 5.02 21.19
N ARG A 23 2.92 3.82 21.76
CA ARG A 23 2.25 3.62 23.06
C ARG A 23 2.95 4.34 24.22
N ALA A 24 4.26 4.59 24.09
CA ALA A 24 5.03 5.33 25.07
C ALA A 24 4.99 6.87 24.88
N LEU A 25 4.35 7.37 23.82
CA LEU A 25 4.22 8.80 23.58
C LEU A 25 3.16 9.42 24.51
N ASN A 26 3.42 10.66 24.93
CA ASN A 26 2.37 11.49 25.50
C ASN A 26 1.46 12.00 24.37
N PRO A 27 0.12 12.00 24.55
CA PRO A 27 -0.81 12.60 23.61
C PRO A 27 -0.51 14.07 23.33
N GLY A 28 -0.89 14.54 22.15
CA GLY A 28 -0.77 15.91 21.68
C GLY A 28 -0.08 16.06 20.33
N GLY A 29 -0.63 16.95 19.48
CA GLY A 29 -0.02 17.31 18.20
C GLY A 29 0.05 16.14 17.23
N THR A 30 1.22 15.91 16.61
CA THR A 30 1.39 14.79 15.67
C THR A 30 1.37 13.41 16.34
N ASN A 31 1.55 13.33 17.67
CA ASN A 31 1.47 12.06 18.40
C ASN A 31 0.05 11.49 18.36
N ASP A 32 -0.99 12.34 18.37
CA ASP A 32 -2.38 11.89 18.34
C ASP A 32 -2.70 11.12 17.05
N LEU A 33 -2.12 11.55 15.92
CA LEU A 33 -2.26 10.86 14.63
C LEU A 33 -1.62 9.47 14.64
N LEU A 34 -0.46 9.33 15.29
CA LEU A 34 0.23 8.06 15.45
C LEU A 34 -0.58 7.12 16.36
N ILE A 35 -1.04 7.63 17.50
CA ILE A 35 -1.85 6.88 18.47
C ILE A 35 -3.13 6.39 17.82
N GLU A 36 -3.88 7.27 17.15
CA GLU A 36 -5.13 6.92 16.47
C GLU A 36 -4.91 5.85 15.38
N THR A 37 -3.83 5.96 14.62
CA THR A 37 -3.51 4.98 13.57
C THR A 37 -3.08 3.62 14.15
N VAL A 38 -2.30 3.62 15.23
CA VAL A 38 -1.93 2.38 15.94
C VAL A 38 -3.16 1.72 16.55
N ASP A 39 -4.03 2.51 17.19
CA ASP A 39 -5.28 2.02 17.79
C ASP A 39 -6.21 1.41 16.72
N TRP A 40 -6.35 2.06 15.56
CA TRP A 40 -7.09 1.51 14.44
C TRP A 40 -6.50 0.19 13.95
N CYS A 41 -5.18 0.11 13.78
CA CYS A 41 -4.54 -1.14 13.40
C CYS A 41 -4.80 -2.25 14.44
N GLU A 42 -4.73 -1.95 15.73
CA GLU A 42 -4.89 -2.96 16.80
C GLU A 42 -6.34 -3.40 17.00
N HIS A 43 -7.27 -2.45 16.96
CA HIS A 43 -8.66 -2.67 17.35
C HIS A 43 -9.60 -2.91 16.17
N PHE A 44 -9.19 -2.56 14.95
CA PHE A 44 -9.94 -2.89 13.74
C PHE A 44 -9.21 -3.92 12.90
N LEU A 45 -8.00 -3.63 12.40
CA LEU A 45 -7.31 -4.55 11.49
C LEU A 45 -6.87 -5.84 12.19
N GLY A 46 -6.40 -5.74 13.42
CA GLY A 46 -5.91 -6.85 14.23
C GLY A 46 -7.00 -7.69 14.89
N ARG A 47 -8.29 -7.35 14.71
CA ARG A 47 -9.42 -8.04 15.36
C ARG A 47 -10.24 -8.90 14.40
N PRO A 48 -10.87 -9.98 14.89
CA PRO A 48 -11.81 -10.76 14.11
C PRO A 48 -13.03 -9.95 13.69
N SER A 49 -13.54 -10.20 12.48
CA SER A 49 -14.80 -9.62 12.03
C SER A 49 -15.53 -10.57 11.08
N SER A 50 -16.82 -10.81 11.34
CA SER A 50 -17.67 -11.62 10.47
C SER A 50 -17.86 -10.98 9.09
N LEU A 51 -17.69 -9.66 8.98
CA LEU A 51 -17.81 -8.93 7.72
C LEU A 51 -16.70 -9.27 6.70
N VAL A 52 -15.60 -9.89 7.13
CA VAL A 52 -14.50 -10.28 6.25
C VAL A 52 -14.92 -11.38 5.27
N GLY A 53 -15.92 -12.20 5.62
CA GLY A 53 -16.34 -13.37 4.83
C GLY A 53 -15.42 -14.59 4.98
N ARG A 54 -14.59 -14.62 6.03
CA ARG A 54 -13.85 -15.80 6.52
C ARG A 54 -13.63 -15.67 8.02
N THR A 55 -13.19 -16.74 8.67
CA THR A 55 -12.78 -16.70 10.07
C THR A 55 -11.48 -15.89 10.27
N GLY A 56 -11.31 -15.32 11.46
CA GLY A 56 -10.11 -14.61 11.89
C GLY A 56 -10.13 -13.10 11.61
N ASN A 57 -8.96 -12.49 11.72
CA ASN A 57 -8.79 -11.04 11.74
C ASN A 57 -9.05 -10.39 10.38
N VAL A 58 -9.46 -9.11 10.41
CA VAL A 58 -9.59 -8.25 9.21
C VAL A 58 -8.30 -8.29 8.39
N CYS A 59 -7.16 -8.01 9.01
CA CYS A 59 -5.84 -8.27 8.44
C CYS A 59 -5.12 -9.35 9.28
N PRO A 60 -4.76 -10.51 8.69
CA PRO A 60 -4.10 -11.58 9.43
C PRO A 60 -2.65 -11.24 9.80
N PHE A 61 -2.02 -10.27 9.13
CA PHE A 61 -0.61 -9.90 9.35
C PHE A 61 -0.40 -8.91 10.49
N VAL A 62 -1.38 -8.05 10.77
CA VAL A 62 -1.22 -6.92 11.71
C VAL A 62 -0.81 -7.35 13.12
N PRO A 63 -1.43 -8.36 13.77
CA PRO A 63 -1.04 -8.74 15.12
C PRO A 63 0.42 -9.18 15.22
N GLN A 64 0.88 -9.97 14.25
CA GLN A 64 2.26 -10.46 14.24
C GLN A 64 3.24 -9.33 13.91
N ALA A 65 2.92 -8.46 12.95
CA ALA A 65 3.76 -7.31 12.60
C ALA A 65 3.92 -6.32 13.76
N MET A 66 2.86 -6.12 14.56
CA MET A 66 2.94 -5.33 15.79
C MET A 66 3.81 -5.99 16.85
N MET A 67 3.60 -7.28 17.11
CA MET A 67 4.39 -8.05 18.10
C MET A 67 5.89 -8.02 17.78
N LEU A 68 6.25 -8.09 16.51
CA LEU A 68 7.65 -8.09 16.06
C LEU A 68 8.26 -6.67 15.99
N GLY A 69 7.47 -5.62 16.20
CA GLY A 69 7.91 -4.23 15.99
C GLY A 69 8.19 -3.89 14.52
N SER A 70 7.72 -4.73 13.59
CA SER A 70 7.93 -4.65 12.14
C SER A 70 6.93 -3.72 11.43
N LEU A 71 5.81 -3.41 12.10
CA LEU A 71 4.88 -2.38 11.66
C LEU A 71 5.35 -1.01 12.16
N LYS A 72 5.87 -0.19 11.25
CA LYS A 72 6.40 1.15 11.53
C LYS A 72 5.43 2.23 11.01
N PHE A 73 5.38 3.35 11.71
CA PHE A 73 4.46 4.46 11.43
C PHE A 73 5.23 5.77 11.30
N SER A 74 4.82 6.60 10.36
CA SER A 74 5.40 7.91 10.13
C SER A 74 4.33 8.93 9.76
N VAL A 75 4.41 10.12 10.35
CA VAL A 75 3.56 11.25 9.98
C VAL A 75 4.27 12.07 8.91
N ILE A 76 3.58 12.28 7.79
CA ILE A 76 4.10 12.98 6.61
C ILE A 76 3.46 14.36 6.53
N SER A 77 4.25 15.39 6.82
CA SER A 77 3.83 16.78 6.64
C SER A 77 4.18 17.26 5.24
N LEU A 78 3.15 17.52 4.42
CA LEU A 78 3.28 17.95 3.04
C LEU A 78 3.48 19.47 2.97
N LYS A 79 4.35 19.92 2.07
CA LYS A 79 4.53 21.35 1.77
C LYS A 79 3.41 21.86 0.87
N ASN A 80 2.92 21.02 -0.03
CA ASN A 80 1.85 21.34 -0.98
C ASN A 80 0.50 20.77 -0.52
N ARG A 81 -0.59 21.22 -1.16
CA ARG A 81 -1.97 20.80 -0.85
C ARG A 81 -2.72 20.39 -2.11
N GLY A 82 -3.77 19.59 -1.93
CA GLY A 82 -4.61 19.11 -3.03
C GLY A 82 -3.79 18.40 -4.10
N GLU A 83 -4.12 18.64 -5.37
CA GLU A 83 -3.46 18.00 -6.51
C GLU A 83 -1.97 18.37 -6.64
N ASN A 84 -1.56 19.55 -6.19
CA ASN A 84 -0.16 19.96 -6.20
C ASN A 84 0.70 19.13 -5.22
N ALA A 85 0.10 18.38 -4.30
CA ALA A 85 0.81 17.49 -3.40
C ALA A 85 1.17 16.14 -4.02
N MET A 86 0.59 15.77 -5.17
CA MET A 86 0.79 14.42 -5.74
C MET A 86 2.25 14.13 -6.09
N THR A 87 2.97 15.07 -6.72
CA THR A 87 4.40 14.90 -7.03
C THR A 87 5.24 14.78 -5.76
N GLU A 88 4.94 15.58 -4.73
CA GLU A 88 5.63 15.50 -3.44
C GLU A 88 5.38 14.15 -2.75
N ILE A 89 4.15 13.63 -2.80
CA ILE A 89 3.82 12.28 -2.31
C ILE A 89 4.61 11.23 -3.07
N GLU A 90 4.72 11.34 -4.39
CA GLU A 90 5.47 10.38 -5.20
C GLU A 90 6.95 10.34 -4.85
N GLU A 91 7.56 11.50 -4.65
CA GLU A 91 8.96 11.64 -4.20
C GLU A 91 9.16 11.03 -2.81
N ILE A 92 8.29 11.35 -1.85
CA ILE A 92 8.36 10.83 -0.48
C ILE A 92 8.20 9.30 -0.49
N VAL A 93 7.16 8.79 -1.15
CA VAL A 93 6.87 7.35 -1.20
C VAL A 93 7.99 6.57 -1.88
N THR A 94 8.61 7.14 -2.91
CA THR A 94 9.79 6.56 -3.56
C THR A 94 10.99 6.48 -2.62
N ALA A 95 11.27 7.55 -1.86
CA ALA A 95 12.34 7.52 -0.86
C ALA A 95 12.06 6.50 0.25
N PHE A 96 10.82 6.39 0.72
CA PHE A 96 10.41 5.38 1.70
C PHE A 96 10.65 3.96 1.16
N ARG A 97 10.35 3.69 -0.12
CA ARG A 97 10.65 2.39 -0.75
C ARG A 97 12.15 2.07 -0.72
N GLU A 98 12.97 3.04 -1.12
CA GLU A 98 14.43 2.86 -1.16
C GLU A 98 15.00 2.57 0.23
N HIS A 99 14.53 3.30 1.25
CA HIS A 99 14.94 3.08 2.64
C HIS A 99 14.44 1.73 3.18
N PHE A 100 13.21 1.34 2.84
CA PHE A 100 12.64 0.05 3.21
C PHE A 100 13.54 -1.09 2.70
N LEU A 101 13.88 -1.07 1.40
CA LEU A 101 14.74 -2.08 0.78
C LEU A 101 16.19 -2.03 1.30
N ALA A 102 16.73 -0.84 1.58
CA ALA A 102 18.07 -0.69 2.13
C ALA A 102 18.19 -1.26 3.55
N ASN A 103 17.17 -1.03 4.39
CA ASN A 103 17.10 -1.56 5.75
C ASN A 103 17.14 -3.10 5.77
N GLU A 104 16.41 -3.75 4.86
CA GLU A 104 16.43 -5.20 4.76
C GLU A 104 17.76 -5.76 4.28
N LYS A 105 18.38 -5.12 3.28
CA LYS A 105 19.72 -5.49 2.81
C LYS A 105 20.74 -5.42 3.93
N ALA A 106 20.67 -4.38 4.78
CA ALA A 106 21.55 -4.24 5.93
C ALA A 106 21.38 -5.37 6.97
N HIS A 107 20.14 -5.87 7.15
CA HIS A 107 19.84 -6.93 8.10
C HIS A 107 20.00 -8.35 7.53
N GLY A 108 20.20 -8.49 6.22
CA GLY A 108 20.50 -9.76 5.54
C GLY A 108 19.34 -10.75 5.48
N LYS A 109 18.11 -10.34 5.82
CA LYS A 109 16.90 -11.17 5.73
C LYS A 109 15.69 -10.33 5.36
N ILE A 110 14.79 -10.91 4.56
CA ILE A 110 13.48 -10.33 4.26
C ILE A 110 12.59 -10.51 5.49
N ASP A 111 11.98 -9.43 5.96
CA ASP A 111 10.96 -9.48 7.00
C ASP A 111 9.57 -9.44 6.35
N ILE A 112 8.92 -10.60 6.21
CA ILE A 112 7.58 -10.70 5.62
C ILE A 112 6.51 -9.88 6.38
N PHE A 113 6.76 -9.54 7.64
CA PHE A 113 5.88 -8.70 8.45
C PHE A 113 6.29 -7.22 8.42
N GLY A 114 7.42 -6.90 7.79
CA GLY A 114 7.88 -5.54 7.55
C GLY A 114 6.83 -4.73 6.82
N SER A 115 6.34 -3.67 7.46
CA SER A 115 5.29 -2.81 6.90
C SER A 115 5.49 -1.38 7.38
N TRP A 116 5.61 -0.42 6.47
CA TRP A 116 5.79 0.99 6.79
C TRP A 116 4.56 1.80 6.39
N VAL A 117 3.94 2.43 7.37
CA VAL A 117 2.73 3.25 7.25
C VAL A 117 3.12 4.72 7.18
N MET A 118 2.75 5.39 6.09
CA MET A 118 2.88 6.83 5.88
C MET A 118 1.52 7.49 6.07
N ILE A 119 1.37 8.31 7.11
CA ILE A 119 0.14 9.00 7.49
C ILE A 119 0.17 10.42 6.93
N PHE A 120 -0.85 10.81 6.17
CA PHE A 120 -0.92 12.12 5.53
C PHE A 120 -2.05 12.96 6.16
N PRO A 121 -1.80 13.61 7.32
CA PRO A 121 -2.82 14.44 8.00
C PRO A 121 -3.25 15.66 7.18
N ASP A 122 -2.42 16.04 6.20
CA ASP A 122 -2.59 17.22 5.37
C ASP A 122 -3.59 17.06 4.22
N ILE A 123 -4.13 15.84 4.06
CA ILE A 123 -5.08 15.46 3.02
C ILE A 123 -6.44 15.23 3.67
N THR A 124 -7.47 15.91 3.18
CA THR A 124 -8.84 15.72 3.67
C THR A 124 -9.43 14.40 3.18
N ALA A 125 -10.49 13.92 3.84
CA ALA A 125 -11.18 12.71 3.41
C ALA A 125 -11.71 12.83 1.98
N GLU A 126 -12.23 14.00 1.61
CA GLU A 126 -12.82 14.32 0.31
C GLU A 126 -11.78 14.37 -0.82
N GLU A 127 -10.55 14.75 -0.50
CA GLU A 127 -9.42 14.80 -1.46
C GLU A 127 -8.73 13.46 -1.62
N ALA A 128 -8.79 12.58 -0.61
CA ALA A 128 -7.98 11.37 -0.54
C ALA A 128 -8.09 10.47 -1.78
N SER A 129 -9.29 10.28 -2.35
CA SER A 129 -9.42 9.47 -3.57
C SER A 129 -8.71 10.05 -4.80
N ARG A 130 -8.42 11.35 -4.83
CA ARG A 130 -7.59 11.94 -5.90
C ARG A 130 -6.12 11.97 -5.49
N VAL A 131 -5.83 12.41 -4.27
CA VAL A 131 -4.45 12.72 -3.84
C VAL A 131 -3.68 11.49 -3.34
N ILE A 132 -4.36 10.41 -2.93
CA ILE A 132 -3.74 9.15 -2.49
C ILE A 132 -3.83 8.08 -3.58
N ASP A 133 -5.03 7.84 -4.15
CA ASP A 133 -5.22 6.74 -5.09
C ASP A 133 -4.46 6.98 -6.42
N VAL A 134 -4.30 8.23 -6.86
CA VAL A 134 -3.59 8.55 -8.11
C VAL A 134 -2.09 8.26 -7.97
N PRO A 135 -1.34 8.86 -7.01
CA PRO A 135 0.06 8.49 -6.78
C PRO A 135 0.26 7.00 -6.53
N GLN A 136 -0.60 6.38 -5.71
CA GLN A 136 -0.49 4.95 -5.44
C GLN A 136 -0.56 4.11 -6.72
N ARG A 137 -1.53 4.41 -7.58
CA ARG A 137 -1.72 3.68 -8.84
C ARG A 137 -0.57 3.91 -9.82
N GLN A 138 -0.03 5.12 -9.89
CA GLN A 138 1.11 5.44 -10.75
C GLN A 138 2.40 4.72 -10.29
N LEU A 139 2.62 4.67 -8.97
CA LEU A 139 3.79 4.03 -8.39
C LEU A 139 3.70 2.50 -8.35
N LYS A 140 2.49 1.93 -8.32
CA LYS A 140 2.24 0.48 -8.15
C LYS A 140 3.13 -0.40 -9.04
N PRO A 141 3.26 -0.20 -10.36
CA PRO A 141 4.14 -1.05 -11.19
C PRO A 141 5.60 -1.07 -10.72
N SER A 142 6.10 0.08 -10.26
CA SER A 142 7.49 0.20 -9.79
C SER A 142 7.70 -0.45 -8.42
N PHE A 143 6.68 -0.50 -7.56
CA PHE A 143 6.73 -1.23 -6.29
C PHE A 143 6.70 -2.73 -6.51
N VAL A 144 5.78 -3.20 -7.36
CA VAL A 144 5.61 -4.63 -7.67
C VAL A 144 6.88 -5.22 -8.31
N ARG A 145 7.59 -4.42 -9.12
CA ARG A 145 8.90 -4.81 -9.69
C ARG A 145 9.95 -5.12 -8.62
N GLU A 146 9.92 -4.40 -7.50
CA GLU A 146 10.84 -4.57 -6.38
C GLU A 146 10.35 -5.61 -5.35
N GLY A 147 9.29 -6.37 -5.66
CA GLY A 147 8.74 -7.34 -4.72
C GLY A 147 7.81 -6.75 -3.66
N LEU A 148 7.38 -5.49 -3.82
CA LEU A 148 6.61 -4.75 -2.82
C LEU A 148 5.18 -4.45 -3.28
N MET A 149 4.25 -4.36 -2.31
CA MET A 149 2.95 -3.72 -2.48
C MET A 149 2.97 -2.31 -1.90
N LEU A 150 2.25 -1.41 -2.56
CA LEU A 150 1.87 -0.10 -2.04
C LEU A 150 0.34 -0.10 -1.85
N GLY A 151 -0.13 -0.11 -0.61
CA GLY A 151 -1.56 -0.10 -0.28
C GLY A 151 -2.09 1.30 0.04
N GLU A 152 -3.25 1.63 -0.51
CA GLU A 152 -3.99 2.86 -0.25
C GLU A 152 -5.10 2.67 0.80
N PHE A 153 -5.18 3.58 1.77
CA PHE A 153 -6.23 3.60 2.78
C PHE A 153 -6.65 5.03 3.06
N HIS A 154 -7.96 5.27 3.17
CA HIS A 154 -8.49 6.58 3.52
C HIS A 154 -9.96 6.49 4.00
N PRO A 155 -10.50 7.49 4.72
CA PRO A 155 -11.80 7.39 5.39
C PRO A 155 -12.99 7.04 4.50
N ILE A 156 -12.97 7.53 3.26
CA ILE A 156 -14.05 7.31 2.29
C ILE A 156 -13.76 6.21 1.26
N SER A 157 -12.76 5.35 1.52
CA SER A 157 -12.39 4.27 0.60
C SER A 157 -13.61 3.42 0.23
N ARG A 158 -13.76 3.21 -1.08
CA ARG A 158 -14.84 2.42 -1.68
C ARG A 158 -14.39 1.01 -2.05
N SER A 159 -13.10 0.70 -1.88
CA SER A 159 -12.53 -0.59 -2.23
C SER A 159 -13.21 -1.72 -1.45
N PRO A 160 -13.80 -2.70 -2.15
CA PRO A 160 -14.50 -3.81 -1.50
C PRO A 160 -13.52 -4.80 -0.88
N GLY A 161 -14.00 -5.50 0.16
CA GLY A 161 -13.33 -6.69 0.69
C GLY A 161 -13.33 -7.85 -0.31
N LEU A 162 -12.31 -8.71 -0.22
CA LEU A 162 -12.10 -9.81 -1.17
C LEU A 162 -13.24 -10.83 -1.21
N ARG A 163 -13.89 -11.09 -0.08
CA ARG A 163 -14.96 -12.10 0.05
C ARG A 163 -16.31 -11.50 0.40
N ASN A 164 -16.37 -10.19 0.63
CA ASN A 164 -17.59 -9.46 0.95
C ASN A 164 -17.53 -8.06 0.30
N SER A 165 -18.32 -7.88 -0.76
CA SER A 165 -18.37 -6.63 -1.53
C SER A 165 -19.05 -5.48 -0.78
N ALA A 166 -19.75 -5.73 0.34
CA ALA A 166 -20.30 -4.70 1.22
C ALA A 166 -19.31 -4.24 2.30
N PHE A 167 -18.26 -5.03 2.57
CA PHE A 167 -17.23 -4.65 3.54
C PHE A 167 -16.21 -3.69 2.95
N ARG A 168 -15.74 -2.71 3.74
CA ARG A 168 -14.78 -1.67 3.33
C ARG A 168 -13.55 -1.71 4.24
N PRO A 169 -12.66 -2.71 4.06
CA PRO A 169 -11.52 -2.91 4.95
C PRO A 169 -10.46 -1.80 4.84
N LEU A 170 -10.45 -1.04 3.74
CA LEU A 170 -9.45 0.00 3.49
C LEU A 170 -9.86 1.40 4.00
N ARG A 171 -10.92 1.46 4.82
CA ARG A 171 -11.30 2.70 5.52
C ARG A 171 -10.45 2.85 6.78
N SER A 172 -9.49 3.77 6.72
CA SER A 172 -8.65 4.21 7.83
C SER A 172 -9.20 5.52 8.43
N PRO A 173 -8.81 5.86 9.68
CA PRO A 173 -9.18 7.14 10.29
C PRO A 173 -8.59 8.36 9.55
N ILE A 174 -7.38 8.20 9.00
CA ILE A 174 -6.62 9.25 8.31
C ILE A 174 -6.12 8.67 6.97
N PRO A 175 -6.01 9.47 5.88
CA PRO A 175 -5.40 9.02 4.64
C PRO A 175 -3.96 8.53 4.86
N LEU A 176 -3.65 7.34 4.36
CA LEU A 176 -2.34 6.71 4.51
C LEU A 176 -1.97 5.82 3.33
N LEU A 177 -0.66 5.67 3.13
CA LEU A 177 -0.06 4.71 2.19
C LEU A 177 0.79 3.72 2.97
N VAL A 178 0.78 2.45 2.57
CA VAL A 178 1.50 1.37 3.27
C VAL A 178 2.40 0.63 2.31
N ILE A 179 3.69 0.56 2.65
CA ILE A 179 4.67 -0.30 1.97
C ILE A 179 4.76 -1.61 2.72
N ARG A 180 4.73 -2.73 2.00
CA ARG A 180 5.05 -4.06 2.54
C ARG A 180 5.53 -4.98 1.43
N HIS A 181 6.08 -6.13 1.80
CA HIS A 181 6.32 -7.21 0.83
C HIS A 181 5.05 -7.70 0.19
N MET A 182 5.14 -8.03 -1.10
CA MET A 182 4.10 -8.78 -1.78
C MET A 182 3.99 -10.19 -1.21
N VAL A 183 2.78 -10.71 -1.21
CA VAL A 183 2.46 -12.09 -0.86
C VAL A 183 1.61 -12.70 -1.97
N GLU A 184 1.51 -14.03 -2.00
CA GLU A 184 0.76 -14.77 -3.03
C GLU A 184 -0.69 -14.29 -3.20
N SER A 185 -1.36 -13.87 -2.13
CA SER A 185 -2.74 -13.37 -2.21
C SER A 185 -2.87 -12.01 -2.91
N ASP A 186 -1.77 -11.32 -3.20
CA ASP A 186 -1.81 -10.01 -3.85
C ASP A 186 -2.28 -10.05 -5.30
N ILE A 187 -2.27 -11.24 -5.92
CA ILE A 187 -2.89 -11.43 -7.23
C ILE A 187 -4.34 -10.93 -7.27
N ASP A 188 -5.09 -11.06 -6.16
CA ASP A 188 -6.47 -10.58 -6.06
C ASP A 188 -6.63 -9.06 -6.13
N PHE A 189 -5.56 -8.32 -5.83
CA PHE A 189 -5.55 -6.86 -5.94
C PHE A 189 -5.00 -6.44 -7.31
N LEU A 190 -3.95 -7.11 -7.80
CA LEU A 190 -3.31 -6.80 -9.08
C LEU A 190 -4.17 -7.13 -10.30
N SER A 191 -5.12 -8.06 -10.18
CA SER A 191 -6.01 -8.46 -11.28
C SER A 191 -7.30 -7.63 -11.39
N ARG A 192 -7.54 -6.65 -10.50
CA ARG A 192 -8.82 -5.93 -10.44
C ARG A 192 -8.97 -4.96 -11.62
N PRO A 193 -10.14 -4.92 -12.30
CA PRO A 193 -10.37 -4.02 -13.43
C PRO A 193 -10.43 -2.53 -13.04
N PHE A 194 -10.27 -2.20 -11.76
CA PHE A 194 -10.16 -0.82 -11.29
C PHE A 194 -8.90 -0.13 -11.83
N ASP A 195 -7.79 -0.87 -11.97
CA ASP A 195 -6.56 -0.32 -12.52
C ASP A 195 -6.59 -0.35 -14.07
N PRO A 196 -6.09 0.69 -14.75
CA PRO A 196 -5.98 0.73 -16.19
C PRO A 196 -5.22 -0.48 -16.76
N PRO A 197 -5.56 -0.97 -17.97
CA PRO A 197 -4.92 -2.15 -18.54
C PRO A 197 -3.39 -2.10 -18.58
N LEU A 198 -2.81 -0.92 -18.84
CA LEU A 198 -1.35 -0.73 -18.82
C LEU A 198 -0.75 -1.02 -17.44
N ILE A 199 -1.34 -0.44 -16.38
CA ILE A 199 -0.88 -0.62 -14.99
C ILE A 199 -1.03 -2.08 -14.57
N ARG A 200 -2.17 -2.71 -14.89
CA ARG A 200 -2.39 -4.15 -14.63
C ARG A 200 -1.34 -5.00 -15.34
N THR A 201 -1.12 -4.77 -16.63
CA THR A 201 -0.17 -5.56 -17.43
C THR A 201 1.24 -5.46 -16.86
N GLN A 202 1.73 -4.25 -16.58
CA GLN A 202 3.07 -4.05 -16.01
C GLN A 202 3.21 -4.70 -14.63
N SER A 203 2.18 -4.56 -13.78
CA SER A 203 2.20 -5.12 -12.43
C SER A 203 2.13 -6.66 -12.46
N LEU A 204 1.25 -7.25 -13.27
CA LEU A 204 1.12 -8.71 -13.38
C LEU A 204 2.37 -9.38 -13.96
N LYS A 205 3.03 -8.74 -14.94
CA LYS A 205 4.34 -9.20 -15.43
C LYS A 205 5.39 -9.22 -14.32
N SER A 206 5.48 -8.12 -13.59
CA SER A 206 6.45 -7.96 -12.49
C SER A 206 6.16 -8.94 -11.34
N TYR A 207 4.89 -9.15 -10.99
CA TYR A 207 4.44 -10.12 -9.99
C TYR A 207 4.84 -11.56 -10.36
N LEU A 208 4.59 -11.96 -11.62
CA LEU A 208 4.99 -13.27 -12.12
C LEU A 208 6.52 -13.43 -12.18
N GLN A 209 7.24 -12.37 -12.53
CA GLN A 209 8.71 -12.39 -12.54
C GLN A 209 9.28 -12.58 -11.12
N PHE A 210 8.72 -11.89 -10.14
CA PHE A 210 9.23 -11.88 -8.77
C PHE A 210 8.80 -13.13 -7.98
N LEU A 211 7.51 -13.44 -7.93
CA LEU A 211 6.98 -14.55 -7.12
C LEU A 211 6.80 -15.85 -7.90
N GLY A 212 6.82 -15.83 -9.24
CA GLY A 212 6.32 -16.92 -10.09
C GLY A 212 6.82 -18.32 -9.74
N SER A 213 8.10 -18.47 -9.41
CA SER A 213 8.70 -19.75 -9.02
C SER A 213 8.26 -20.26 -7.64
N SER A 214 7.78 -19.37 -6.77
CA SER A 214 7.32 -19.67 -5.40
C SER A 214 5.79 -19.78 -5.26
N LEU A 215 5.03 -19.36 -6.28
CA LEU A 215 3.57 -19.41 -6.27
C LEU A 215 3.05 -20.85 -6.34
N SER A 216 1.91 -21.11 -5.69
CA SER A 216 1.15 -22.32 -5.95
C SER A 216 0.71 -22.41 -7.42
N VAL A 217 0.50 -23.63 -7.92
CA VAL A 217 0.01 -23.87 -9.30
C VAL A 217 -1.27 -23.08 -9.57
N ALA A 218 -2.20 -23.04 -8.61
CA ALA A 218 -3.46 -22.31 -8.74
C ALA A 218 -3.22 -20.79 -8.92
N SER A 219 -2.34 -20.20 -8.11
CA SER A 219 -2.00 -18.77 -8.21
C SER A 219 -1.21 -18.44 -9.46
N GLN A 220 -0.32 -19.34 -9.93
CA GLN A 220 0.36 -19.17 -11.21
C GLN A 220 -0.63 -19.15 -12.39
N VAL A 221 -1.57 -20.10 -12.42
CA VAL A 221 -2.61 -20.17 -13.46
C VAL A 221 -3.46 -18.90 -13.43
N LYS A 222 -3.93 -18.51 -12.24
CA LYS A 222 -4.70 -17.28 -12.05
C LYS A 222 -3.96 -16.03 -12.51
N ALA A 223 -2.68 -15.90 -12.16
CA ALA A 223 -1.87 -14.75 -12.55
C ALA A 223 -1.60 -14.69 -14.06
N LYS A 224 -1.35 -15.83 -14.70
CA LYS A 224 -1.19 -15.91 -16.16
C LYS A 224 -2.48 -15.55 -16.90
N GLU A 225 -3.63 -16.03 -16.42
CA GLU A 225 -4.93 -15.69 -17.01
C GLU A 225 -5.25 -14.20 -16.83
N ALA A 226 -5.04 -13.66 -15.63
CA ALA A 226 -5.21 -12.23 -15.37
C ALA A 226 -4.32 -11.37 -16.27
N LEU A 227 -3.07 -11.79 -16.51
CA LEU A 227 -2.15 -11.10 -17.41
C LEU A 227 -2.67 -11.11 -18.84
N LYS A 228 -3.12 -12.26 -19.35
CA LYS A 228 -3.68 -12.40 -20.69
C LYS A 228 -4.89 -11.47 -20.89
N ILE A 229 -5.78 -11.39 -19.89
CA ILE A 229 -6.93 -10.48 -19.92
C ILE A 229 -6.45 -9.02 -19.96
N ALA A 230 -5.50 -8.64 -19.11
CA ALA A 230 -4.98 -7.27 -19.08
C ALA A 230 -4.29 -6.87 -20.40
N GLU A 231 -3.56 -7.79 -21.04
CA GLU A 231 -2.94 -7.56 -22.35
C GLU A 231 -3.98 -7.40 -23.45
N ALA A 232 -5.03 -8.23 -23.45
CA ALA A 232 -6.14 -8.09 -24.40
C ALA A 232 -6.87 -6.74 -24.23
N ASP A 233 -7.17 -6.34 -22.99
CA ASP A 233 -7.79 -5.05 -22.69
C ASP A 233 -6.91 -3.88 -23.20
N LEU A 234 -5.58 -3.98 -23.02
CA LEU A 234 -4.62 -2.97 -23.46
C LEU A 234 -4.55 -2.87 -24.99
N SER A 235 -4.53 -4.00 -25.69
CA SER A 235 -4.58 -4.04 -27.15
C SER A 235 -5.87 -3.39 -27.68
N SER A 236 -7.03 -3.74 -27.12
CA SER A 236 -8.30 -3.13 -27.51
C SER A 236 -8.39 -1.63 -27.19
N GLU A 237 -7.76 -1.15 -26.12
CA GLU A 237 -7.65 0.29 -25.85
C GLU A 237 -6.75 1.02 -26.85
N THR A 238 -5.69 0.36 -27.32
CA THR A 238 -4.78 0.92 -28.33
C THR A 238 -5.47 1.03 -29.69
N GLU A 239 -6.16 -0.04 -30.12
CA GLU A 239 -6.96 -0.06 -31.36
C GLU A 239 -8.08 1.00 -31.36
N ARG A 240 -8.71 1.26 -30.22
CA ARG A 240 -9.74 2.33 -30.10
C ARG A 240 -9.15 3.75 -30.16
N ARG A 241 -7.86 3.92 -29.83
CA ARG A 241 -7.17 5.22 -29.82
C ARG A 241 -6.51 5.55 -31.15
N GLU A 242 -6.19 4.54 -31.96
CA GLU A 242 -5.81 4.74 -33.36
C GLU A 242 -7.07 5.08 -34.17
N PRO A 243 -7.20 6.30 -34.72
CA PRO A 243 -8.33 6.59 -35.60
C PRO A 243 -8.29 5.64 -36.79
N SER A 244 -9.44 5.05 -37.14
CA SER A 244 -9.65 4.38 -38.42
C SER A 244 -9.12 5.29 -39.52
N ALA A 245 -7.97 4.96 -40.09
CA ALA A 245 -7.41 5.70 -41.23
C ALA A 245 -8.28 5.40 -42.45
N CYS A 246 -9.35 6.18 -42.64
CA CYS A 246 -10.11 6.31 -43.88
C CYS A 246 -10.74 7.70 -43.95
#